data_AF-A0A551Z6A3-F1
#
_entry.id   AF-A0A551Z6A3-F1
#
_cell.length_a   1.000
_cell.length_b   1.000
_cell.length_c   1.000
_cell.angle_alpha   90.00
_cell.angle_beta   90.00
_cell.angle_gamma   90.00
#
_symmetry.space_group_name_H-M   'P 1'
#
loop_
_entity.id
_entity.type
_entity.pdbx_description
1 polymer ?
#
loop_
_entity_poly.entity_id
_entity_poly.type
_entity_poly.pdbx_seq_one_letter_code
_entity_poly.pdbx_strand_id
1 'polypeptide(L)' 'MNEEHITRVTREQWAKLKGKTDWKKVKGMSEAEIAKNALEDPDNPPLPADFFDEVVECTPVSLNP' A
#
# COMPACT_ATOMS: atom_id res chain seq x y z
N MET A 1 14.94 -11.89 10.26
CA MET A 1 13.50 -12.01 10.57
C MET A 1 13.26 -13.40 11.13
N ASN A 2 12.69 -13.53 12.32
CA ASN A 2 12.27 -14.84 12.84
C ASN A 2 10.80 -15.05 12.47
N GLU A 3 10.48 -16.24 11.95
CA GLU A 3 9.14 -16.57 11.42
C GLU A 3 8.05 -16.67 12.49
N GLU A 4 8.42 -16.56 13.77
CA GLU A 4 7.57 -16.77 14.95
C GLU A 4 6.40 -15.78 15.08
N HIS A 5 6.44 -14.64 14.37
CA HIS A 5 5.40 -13.61 14.43
C HIS A 5 4.59 -13.45 13.12
N ILE A 6 4.79 -14.31 12.11
CA ILE A 6 4.07 -14.20 10.83
C ILE A 6 2.79 -15.06 10.88
N THR A 7 1.62 -14.41 10.90
CA THR A 7 0.33 -15.08 10.76
C THR A 7 -0.03 -15.23 9.28
N ARG A 8 -0.11 -16.46 8.78
CA ARG A 8 -0.57 -16.76 7.41
C ARG A 8 -2.07 -17.08 7.44
N VAL A 9 -2.84 -16.45 6.56
CA VAL A 9 -4.28 -16.66 6.41
C VAL A 9 -4.65 -16.85 4.95
N THR A 10 -5.70 -17.63 4.66
CA THR A 10 -6.28 -17.72 3.32
C THR A 10 -7.09 -16.46 3.00
N ARG A 11 -7.45 -16.27 1.72
CA ARG A 11 -8.30 -15.16 1.28
C ARG A 11 -9.69 -15.19 1.94
N GLU A 12 -10.27 -16.37 2.10
CA GLU A 12 -11.57 -16.58 2.73
C GLU A 12 -11.53 -16.27 4.23
N GLN A 13 -10.40 -16.55 4.88
CA GLN A 13 -10.17 -16.20 6.28
C GLN A 13 -9.96 -14.69 6.42
N TRP A 14 -9.13 -14.08 5.57
CA TRP A 14 -8.89 -12.64 5.56
C TRP A 14 -10.19 -11.83 5.39
N ALA A 15 -11.07 -12.26 4.49
CA ALA A 15 -12.35 -11.59 4.24
C ALA A 15 -13.28 -11.56 5.48
N LYS A 16 -13.08 -12.48 6.43
CA LYS A 16 -13.84 -12.55 7.70
C LYS A 16 -13.17 -11.74 8.82
N LEU A 17 -11.93 -11.30 8.65
CA LEU A 17 -11.23 -10.49 9.64
C LEU A 17 -11.82 -9.09 9.68
N LYS A 18 -12.05 -8.59 10.89
CA LYS A 18 -12.52 -7.22 11.08
C LYS A 18 -11.36 -6.26 10.88
N GLY A 19 -11.45 -5.41 9.86
CA GLY A 19 -10.55 -4.28 9.70
C GLY A 19 -10.61 -3.33 10.91
N LYS A 20 -9.46 -2.82 11.33
CA LYS A 20 -9.37 -1.80 12.41
C LYS A 20 -9.47 -0.37 11.89
N THR A 21 -9.48 -0.19 10.56
CA THR A 21 -9.56 1.12 9.90
C THR A 21 -10.88 1.82 10.20
N ASP A 22 -10.81 3.06 10.68
CA ASP A 22 -11.98 3.93 10.79
C ASP A 22 -12.33 4.51 9.41
N TRP A 23 -13.15 3.77 8.67
CA TRP A 23 -13.60 4.16 7.34
C TRP A 23 -14.46 5.42 7.33
N LYS A 24 -15.14 5.76 8.43
CA LYS A 24 -15.96 6.98 8.51
C LYS A 24 -15.05 8.20 8.55
N LYS A 25 -13.98 8.14 9.35
CA LYS A 25 -12.94 9.18 9.37
C LYS A 25 -12.27 9.34 8.02
N VAL A 26 -11.83 8.24 7.40
CA VAL A 26 -11.15 8.26 6.09
C VAL A 26 -12.04 8.90 5.02
N LYS A 27 -13.31 8.50 4.94
CA LYS A 27 -14.24 9.03 3.92
C LYS A 27 -14.68 10.47 4.16
N GLY A 28 -14.53 10.98 5.38
CA GLY A 28 -14.88 12.35 5.74
C GLY A 28 -13.72 13.35 5.64
N MET A 29 -12.53 12.88 5.26
CA MET A 29 -11.33 13.71 5.17
C MET A 29 -11.37 14.59 3.93
N SER A 30 -10.99 15.87 4.08
CA SER A 30 -10.85 16.78 2.94
C SER A 30 -9.59 16.49 2.14
N GLU A 31 -9.56 16.90 0.87
CA GLU A 31 -8.38 16.76 0.00
C GLU A 31 -7.12 17.39 0.60
N ALA A 32 -7.24 18.55 1.25
CA ALA A 32 -6.11 19.23 1.90
C ALA A 32 -5.55 18.41 3.09
N GLU A 33 -6.44 17.80 3.87
CA GLU A 33 -6.04 16.91 4.97
C GLU A 33 -5.41 15.62 4.45
N ILE A 34 -5.94 15.05 3.35
CA ILE A 34 -5.37 13.86 2.70
C ILE A 34 -3.94 14.18 2.22
N ALA A 35 -3.75 15.27 1.49
CA ALA A 35 -2.44 15.66 0.96
C ALA A 35 -1.43 15.91 2.09
N LYS A 36 -1.84 16.59 3.16
CA LYS A 36 -0.99 16.80 4.34
C LYS A 36 -0.60 15.48 5.00
N ASN A 37 -1.57 14.59 5.24
CA ASN A 37 -1.30 13.30 5.87
C ASN A 37 -0.36 12.45 5.01
N ALA A 38 -0.53 12.45 3.68
CA ALA A 38 0.34 11.72 2.78
C ALA A 38 1.79 12.24 2.77
N LEU A 39 1.97 13.56 2.96
CA LEU A 39 3.29 14.20 3.04
C LEU A 39 4.00 13.96 4.38
N GLU A 40 3.23 13.88 5.47
CA GLU A 40 3.73 13.68 6.83
C GLU A 40 3.88 12.18 7.19
N ASP A 41 3.46 11.26 6.32
CA ASP A 41 3.54 9.82 6.56
C ASP A 41 4.99 9.33 6.42
N PRO A 42 5.62 8.85 7.52
CA PRO A 42 7.00 8.36 7.48
C PRO A 42 7.17 7.11 6.61
N ASP A 43 6.09 6.35 6.39
CA ASP A 43 6.10 5.16 5.53
C ASP A 43 5.87 5.51 4.05
N ASN A 44 5.52 6.77 3.74
CA ASN A 44 5.34 7.27 2.37
C ASN A 44 6.15 8.56 2.14
N PRO A 45 7.49 8.53 2.28
CA PRO A 45 8.33 9.69 2.01
C PRO A 45 8.27 10.07 0.52
N PRO A 46 8.50 11.35 0.17
CA PRO A 46 8.63 11.75 -1.23
C PRO A 46 9.71 10.95 -1.95
N LEU A 47 9.42 10.55 -3.20
CA LEU A 47 10.41 9.87 -4.04
C LEU A 47 11.56 10.82 -4.39
N PRO A 48 12.81 10.33 -4.38
CA PRO A 48 13.95 11.06 -4.93
C PRO A 48 13.72 11.47 -6.38
N ALA A 49 14.34 12.59 -6.80
CA ALA A 49 14.13 13.15 -8.14
C ALA A 49 14.59 12.21 -9.27
N ASP A 50 15.58 11.37 -8.99
CA ASP A 50 16.22 10.38 -9.88
C ASP A 50 15.60 8.98 -9.75
N PHE A 51 14.55 8.81 -8.93
CA PHE A 51 13.98 7.50 -8.63
C PHE A 51 13.59 6.69 -9.87
N PHE A 52 13.17 7.36 -10.95
CA PHE A 52 12.72 6.71 -12.17
C PHE A 52 13.79 6.60 -13.27
N ASP A 53 14.99 7.15 -13.05
CA ASP A 53 16.04 7.18 -14.08
C ASP A 53 16.53 5.78 -14.48
N GLU A 54 16.38 4.80 -13.57
CA GLU A 54 16.80 3.41 -13.77
C GLU A 54 15.62 2.43 -13.90
N VAL A 55 14.37 2.90 -13.92
CA VAL A 55 13.20 2.02 -14.00
C VAL A 55 13.00 1.53 -15.44
N VAL A 56 13.17 0.23 -15.64
CA VAL A 56 12.88 -0.43 -16.91
C VAL A 56 11.41 -0.84 -16.94
N GLU A 57 10.66 -0.36 -17.94
CA GLU A 57 9.28 -0.77 -18.17
C GLU A 57 9.22 -2.28 -18.47
N CYS A 58 8.61 -3.05 -17.58
CA CYS A 58 8.32 -4.46 -17.83
C CYS A 58 7.16 -4.56 -18.83
N THR A 59 7.47 -4.73 -20.11
CA THR A 59 6.46 -5.11 -21.10
C THR A 59 5.87 -6.47 -20.72
N PRO A 60 4.53 -6.66 -20.78
CA PRO A 60 3.93 -7.94 -20.42
C PRO A 60 4.46 -9.02 -21.36
N VAL A 61 5.08 -10.05 -20.79
CA VAL A 61 5.43 -11.26 -21.55
C VAL A 61 4.11 -11.89 -22.01
N SER A 62 3.95 -12.02 -23.33
CA SER A 62 2.86 -12.74 -23.98
C SER A 62 2.69 -14.11 -23.33
N LEU A 63 1.71 -14.25 -22.44
CA LEU A 63 1.30 -15.55 -21.91
C LEU A 63 0.58 -16.29 -23.04
N ASN A 64 1.20 -17.32 -23.60
CA ASN A 64 0.51 -18.46 -24.23
C ASN A 64 1.49 -19.57 -24.63
N PRO A 65 1.06 -20.84 -24.59
CA PRO A 65 0.11 -21.51 -23.70
C PRO A 65 0.75 -22.59 -22.81
#